data_AF-A0A3B4C073-F1
#
_entry.id   AF-A0A3B4C073-F1
#
_cell.length_a   1.000
_cell.length_b   1.000
_cell.length_c   1.000
_cell.angle_alpha   90.00
_cell.angle_beta   90.00
_cell.angle_gamma   90.00
#
_symmetry.space_group_name_H-M   'P 1'
#
loop_
_entity.id
_entity.type
_entity.pdbx_description
1 polymer ?
#
loop_
_entity_poly.entity_id
_entity_poly.type
_entity_poly.pdbx_seq_one_letter_code
_entity_poly.pdbx_strand_id
1 'polypeptide(L)'
;MCNTTCGPVKTFGRFWQVRRFSKNITVNTVRQVMAAAGKAKEKEPVDIVHQNAIHVETILKEQRSQKLYTEFSINPFKKLHVLTNKPMSRTTYEEAEEDPAFLKIIHGAHLEPTKKYTHAMTESQEIGWISTPLIVSDRADRRLNFPRQNSEITKYMDAAWRLKEQTQNLG
;
A
#
# COMPACT_ATOMS: atom_id res chain seq x y z
N MET A 1 26.73 29.10 49.36
CA MET A 1 26.36 30.49 49.72
C MET A 1 25.19 30.92 48.85
N CYS A 2 24.25 31.65 49.45
CA CYS A 2 23.02 32.24 48.90
C CYS A 2 21.79 31.32 48.71
N ASN A 3 20.96 31.36 49.76
CA ASN A 3 19.52 31.12 49.82
C ASN A 3 18.75 32.08 48.91
N THR A 4 17.57 31.71 48.39
CA THR A 4 16.23 32.19 48.86
C THR A 4 15.08 31.89 47.87
N THR A 5 14.05 31.22 48.42
CA THR A 5 12.59 31.46 48.28
C THR A 5 11.91 31.66 46.92
N CYS A 6 10.96 30.77 46.62
CA CYS A 6 9.71 31.08 45.89
C CYS A 6 8.71 29.96 46.26
N GLY A 7 7.66 30.15 47.06
CA GLY A 7 6.45 30.92 46.76
C GLY A 7 5.31 29.93 46.38
N PRO A 8 4.16 29.90 47.07
CA PRO A 8 3.16 28.82 46.93
C PRO A 8 2.33 28.93 45.65
N VAL A 9 2.10 27.79 44.98
CA VAL A 9 1.19 27.68 43.84
C VAL A 9 -0.25 27.61 44.37
N LYS A 10 -1.00 28.68 44.13
CA LYS A 10 -2.44 28.77 44.42
C LYS A 10 -3.19 27.73 43.59
N THR A 11 -3.81 26.78 44.27
CA THR A 11 -4.89 25.96 43.72
C THR A 11 -6.14 26.83 43.55
N PHE A 12 -6.65 26.92 42.32
CA PHE A 12 -8.00 27.44 42.07
C PHE A 12 -8.73 26.40 41.22
N GLY A 13 -9.53 25.59 41.91
CA GLY A 13 -10.59 24.83 41.27
C GLY A 13 -11.76 25.73 40.87
N ARG A 14 -12.39 25.40 39.76
CA ARG A 14 -13.79 25.65 39.35
C ARG A 14 -13.94 24.94 37.99
N PHE A 15 -14.49 23.74 37.90
CA PHE A 15 -15.89 23.35 38.11
C PHE A 15 -16.83 24.07 37.13
N TRP A 16 -17.11 23.42 35.99
CA TRP A 16 -18.29 23.58 35.12
C TRP A 16 -18.45 22.22 34.39
N GLN A 17 -19.05 21.23 35.03
CA GLN A 17 -20.50 20.96 35.09
C GLN A 17 -21.11 20.71 33.71
N VAL A 18 -21.04 19.43 33.31
CA VAL A 18 -21.84 18.78 32.28
C VAL A 18 -23.31 19.04 32.57
N ARG A 19 -24.00 19.80 31.70
CA ARG A 19 -25.46 19.88 31.73
C ARG A 19 -26.04 18.58 31.18
N ARG A 20 -26.29 17.61 32.07
CA ARG A 20 -27.40 16.68 31.94
C ARG A 20 -28.67 17.46 32.21
N PHE A 21 -29.56 17.58 31.22
CA PHE A 21 -30.94 17.97 31.49
C PHE A 21 -31.74 16.68 31.69
N SER A 22 -32.04 16.40 32.95
CA SER A 22 -32.85 15.28 33.39
C SER A 22 -34.33 15.66 33.36
N LYS A 23 -35.08 14.91 32.57
CA LYS A 23 -36.46 14.41 32.72
C LYS A 23 -37.41 15.08 33.74
N ASN A 24 -38.57 15.42 33.17
CA ASN A 24 -39.94 15.18 33.66
C ASN A 24 -40.51 16.08 34.77
N ILE A 25 -41.63 16.74 34.45
CA ILE A 25 -42.82 16.78 35.30
C ILE A 25 -44.07 16.78 34.40
N THR A 26 -45.01 15.96 34.81
CA THR A 26 -46.18 15.42 34.14
C THR A 26 -47.41 16.29 34.37
N VAL A 27 -48.26 16.50 33.36
CA VAL A 27 -49.73 16.44 33.58
C VAL A 27 -50.40 15.89 32.32
N ASN A 28 -51.16 14.81 32.52
CA ASN A 28 -51.95 14.11 31.52
C ASN A 28 -53.10 15.00 31.01
N THR A 29 -53.35 14.95 29.71
CA THR A 29 -54.73 15.11 29.21
C THR A 29 -54.91 14.19 28.01
N VAL A 30 -55.78 13.21 28.20
CA VAL A 30 -56.32 12.34 27.17
C VAL A 30 -57.02 13.22 26.13
N ARG A 31 -56.53 13.21 24.89
CA ARG A 31 -57.33 13.61 23.73
C ARG A 31 -56.93 12.78 22.52
N GLN A 32 -57.54 11.60 22.47
CA GLN A 32 -57.64 10.78 21.29
C GLN A 32 -58.65 11.43 20.35
N VAL A 33 -58.21 12.19 19.35
CA VAL A 33 -59.06 12.65 18.24
C VAL A 33 -58.24 12.62 16.94
N MET A 34 -58.49 11.54 16.20
CA MET A 34 -58.50 11.44 14.74
C MET A 34 -57.18 11.61 14.00
N ALA A 35 -56.70 10.46 13.52
CA ALA A 35 -56.09 10.34 12.21
C ALA A 35 -57.03 10.96 11.18
N ALA A 36 -56.86 12.25 10.93
CA ALA A 36 -57.28 12.83 9.68
C ALA A 36 -56.35 12.23 8.63
N ALA A 37 -56.91 11.38 7.77
CA ALA A 37 -56.34 11.06 6.47
C ALA A 37 -56.23 12.38 5.70
N GLY A 38 -55.15 13.12 5.97
CA GLY A 38 -54.75 14.25 5.16
C GLY A 38 -54.50 13.70 3.77
N LYS A 39 -55.35 14.11 2.82
CA LYS A 39 -55.17 13.84 1.39
C LYS A 39 -53.68 13.91 1.09
N ALA A 40 -53.09 12.83 0.57
CA ALA A 40 -51.76 12.88 0.01
C ALA A 40 -51.82 13.95 -1.08
N LYS A 41 -51.40 15.18 -0.75
CA LYS A 41 -51.16 16.20 -1.76
C LYS A 41 -50.13 15.57 -2.68
N GLU A 42 -50.49 15.43 -3.95
CA GLU A 42 -49.54 15.10 -5.00
C GLU A 42 -48.31 15.97 -4.74
N LYS A 43 -47.15 15.33 -4.49
CA LYS A 43 -45.93 16.08 -4.22
C LYS A 43 -45.67 16.87 -5.49
N GLU A 44 -45.77 18.20 -5.39
CA GLU A 44 -45.43 19.09 -6.49
C GLU A 44 -44.06 18.68 -7.05
N PRO A 45 -43.90 18.66 -8.38
CA PRO A 45 -42.68 18.19 -9.00
C PRO A 45 -41.51 18.97 -8.41
N VAL A 46 -40.54 18.23 -7.89
CA VAL A 46 -39.40 18.79 -7.18
C VAL A 46 -38.66 19.75 -8.10
N ASP A 47 -38.70 21.04 -7.79
CA ASP A 47 -37.96 22.06 -8.53
C ASP A 47 -36.46 21.92 -8.25
N ILE A 48 -35.76 21.38 -9.25
CA ILE A 48 -34.32 21.11 -9.21
C ILE A 48 -33.54 22.43 -9.02
N VAL A 49 -34.02 23.54 -9.57
CA VAL A 49 -33.37 24.85 -9.46
C VAL A 49 -33.45 25.33 -8.00
N HIS A 50 -34.61 25.17 -7.37
CA HIS A 50 -34.81 25.51 -5.97
C HIS A 50 -33.95 24.65 -5.02
N GLN A 51 -33.84 23.35 -5.26
CA GLN A 51 -32.97 22.47 -4.47
C GLN A 51 -31.48 22.85 -4.59
N ASN A 52 -31.04 23.18 -5.80
CA ASN A 52 -29.67 23.62 -6.04
C ASN A 52 -29.36 24.94 -5.31
N ALA A 53 -30.33 25.86 -5.25
CA ALA A 53 -30.18 27.10 -4.47
C ALA A 53 -30.00 26.83 -2.97
N ILE A 54 -30.77 25.89 -2.41
CA ILE A 54 -30.64 25.48 -1.01
C ILE A 54 -29.27 24.84 -0.74
N HIS A 55 -28.79 23.97 -1.63
CA HIS A 55 -27.49 23.33 -1.48
C HIS A 55 -26.34 24.34 -1.53
N VAL A 56 -26.38 25.29 -2.47
CA VAL A 56 -25.37 26.37 -2.56
C VAL A 56 -25.37 27.21 -1.28
N GLU A 57 -26.54 27.61 -0.77
CA GLU A 57 -26.64 28.36 0.48
C GLU A 57 -26.06 27.58 1.67
N THR A 58 -26.29 26.27 1.71
CA THR A 58 -25.81 25.38 2.78
C THR A 58 -24.29 25.28 2.74
N ILE A 59 -23.70 25.02 1.57
CA ILE A 59 -22.25 24.98 1.36
C ILE A 59 -21.61 26.32 1.78
N LEU A 60 -22.21 27.45 1.42
CA LEU A 60 -21.70 28.78 1.80
C LEU A 60 -21.75 29.02 3.32
N LYS A 61 -22.80 28.55 4.00
CA LYS A 61 -22.92 28.64 5.47
C LYS A 61 -21.90 27.76 6.18
N GLU A 62 -21.68 26.55 5.67
CA GLU A 62 -20.69 25.62 6.19
C GLU A 62 -19.27 26.18 6.02
N GLN A 63 -18.92 26.62 4.81
CA GLN A 63 -17.62 27.22 4.51
C GLN A 63 -17.35 28.48 5.32
N ARG A 64 -18.37 29.30 5.59
CA ARG A 64 -18.24 30.49 6.47
C ARG A 64 -17.83 30.12 7.89
N SER A 65 -18.27 28.96 8.40
CA SER A 65 -17.97 28.50 9.75
C SER A 65 -16.70 27.67 9.86
N GLN A 66 -16.14 27.22 8.72
CA GLN A 66 -14.98 26.35 8.68
C GLN A 66 -13.68 27.18 8.82
N LYS A 67 -13.04 27.11 9.99
CA LYS A 67 -11.68 27.65 10.19
C LYS A 67 -10.65 26.64 9.68
N LEU A 68 -10.18 26.84 8.46
CA LEU A 68 -9.06 26.10 7.90
C LEU A 68 -7.77 26.75 8.40
N TYR A 69 -7.04 26.06 9.27
CA TYR A 69 -5.65 26.42 9.54
C TYR A 69 -4.83 25.90 8.36
N THR A 70 -4.32 26.80 7.53
CA THR A 70 -3.47 26.47 6.37
C THR A 70 -1.99 26.58 6.69
N GLU A 71 -1.66 27.29 7.77
CA GLU A 71 -0.31 27.48 8.27
C GLU A 71 -0.10 26.61 9.50
N PHE A 72 0.71 25.56 9.33
CA PHE A 72 1.15 24.72 10.43
C PHE A 72 2.67 24.85 10.55
N SER A 73 3.14 25.40 11.67
CA SER A 73 4.56 25.36 12.01
C SER A 73 4.85 24.12 12.84
N ILE A 74 5.82 23.32 12.41
CA ILE A 74 6.35 22.22 13.23
C ILE A 74 7.01 22.83 14.48
N ASN A 75 6.74 22.26 15.66
CA ASN A 75 7.35 22.71 16.90
C ASN A 75 8.88 22.50 16.87
N PRO A 76 9.70 23.57 16.90
CA PRO A 76 11.15 23.49 16.75
C PRO A 76 11.86 22.77 17.91
N PHE A 77 11.22 22.63 19.06
CA PHE A 77 11.77 21.93 20.22
C PHE A 77 11.48 20.43 20.23
N LYS A 78 10.73 19.93 19.24
CA LYS A 78 10.46 18.50 19.07
C LYS A 78 11.22 17.98 17.86
N LYS A 79 12.10 17.00 18.10
CA LYS A 79 12.82 16.32 17.01
C LYS A 79 11.80 15.52 16.18
N LEU A 80 11.69 15.84 14.89
CA LEU A 80 10.99 15.00 13.93
C LEU A 80 11.93 13.87 13.51
N HIS A 81 11.51 12.63 13.69
CA HIS A 81 12.20 11.48 13.13
C HIS A 81 11.91 11.44 11.63
N VAL A 82 12.95 11.28 10.81
CA VAL A 82 12.80 11.06 9.37
C VAL A 82 12.11 9.71 9.21
N LEU A 83 10.81 9.74 8.91
CA LEU A 83 10.07 8.55 8.56
C LEU A 83 10.45 8.18 7.13
N THR A 84 11.01 6.99 6.95
CA THR A 84 11.25 6.45 5.62
C THR A 84 9.91 6.34 4.89
N ASN A 85 9.92 6.66 3.61
CA ASN A 85 8.73 6.50 2.78
C ASN A 85 8.28 5.04 2.74
N LYS A 86 7.01 4.82 2.36
CA LYS A 86 6.48 3.48 2.13
C LYS A 86 7.44 2.70 1.22
N PRO A 87 7.72 1.41 1.48
CA PRO A 87 8.72 0.65 0.73
C PRO A 87 8.41 0.55 -0.78
N MET A 88 7.15 0.72 -1.17
CA MET A 88 6.70 0.72 -2.57
C MET A 88 6.37 2.12 -3.10
N SER A 89 6.77 3.17 -2.37
CA SER A 89 6.60 4.55 -2.79
C SER A 89 7.37 4.79 -4.08
N ARG A 90 6.68 5.23 -5.13
CA ARG A 90 7.31 5.58 -6.42
C ARG A 90 8.25 6.80 -6.33
N THR A 91 8.23 7.53 -5.21
CA THR A 91 8.93 8.81 -5.01
C THR A 91 10.23 8.67 -4.22
N THR A 92 10.85 7.48 -4.13
CA THR A 92 12.07 7.26 -3.31
C THR A 92 13.39 7.34 -4.08
N TYR A 93 13.37 7.67 -5.36
CA TYR A 93 14.58 7.74 -6.17
C TYR A 93 14.78 9.18 -6.60
N GLU A 94 15.30 10.01 -5.68
CA GLU A 94 16.29 10.97 -6.14
C GLU A 94 17.36 10.13 -6.87
N GLU A 95 17.73 10.49 -8.09
CA GLU A 95 18.83 9.88 -8.85
C GLU A 95 20.15 10.15 -8.10
N ALA A 96 20.31 9.55 -6.93
CA ALA A 96 21.57 9.49 -6.24
C ALA A 96 22.43 8.51 -7.04
N GLU A 97 23.57 8.99 -7.54
CA GLU A 97 24.56 8.13 -8.14
C GLU A 97 24.88 6.98 -7.18
N GLU A 98 24.65 5.76 -7.65
CA GLU A 98 24.86 4.55 -6.86
C GLU A 98 26.32 4.47 -6.41
N ASP A 99 26.57 4.12 -5.16
CA ASP A 99 27.93 4.01 -4.63
C ASP A 99 28.73 2.98 -5.45
N PRO A 100 29.80 3.37 -6.16
CA PRO A 100 30.58 2.46 -6.98
C PRO A 100 31.27 1.37 -6.14
N ALA A 101 31.50 1.59 -4.84
CA ALA A 101 32.01 0.54 -3.96
C ALA A 101 30.97 -0.56 -3.75
N PHE A 102 29.70 -0.19 -3.56
CA PHE A 102 28.60 -1.15 -3.40
C PHE A 102 28.37 -1.97 -4.67
N LEU A 103 28.40 -1.33 -5.84
CA LEU A 103 28.28 -2.03 -7.12
C LEU A 103 29.41 -3.06 -7.31
N LYS A 104 30.65 -2.71 -6.96
CA LYS A 104 31.79 -3.65 -7.02
C LYS A 104 31.57 -4.86 -6.12
N ILE A 105 30.99 -4.68 -4.93
CA ILE A 105 30.70 -5.78 -4.00
C ILE A 105 29.63 -6.71 -4.60
N ILE A 106 28.56 -6.16 -5.16
CA ILE A 106 27.50 -6.95 -5.81
C ILE A 106 28.08 -7.73 -6.99
N HIS A 107 28.81 -7.06 -7.88
CA HIS A 107 29.44 -7.71 -9.01
C HIS A 107 30.42 -8.79 -8.57
N GLY A 108 31.23 -8.54 -7.54
CA GLY A 108 32.13 -9.53 -6.95
C GLY A 108 31.41 -10.75 -6.37
N ALA A 109 30.23 -10.55 -5.77
CA ALA A 109 29.41 -11.65 -5.25
C ALA A 109 28.79 -12.51 -6.37
N HIS A 110 28.47 -11.89 -7.51
CA HIS A 110 27.87 -12.54 -8.68
C HIS A 110 28.88 -13.21 -9.62
N LEU A 111 30.18 -13.06 -9.37
CA LEU A 111 31.21 -13.72 -10.18
C LEU A 111 31.09 -15.25 -10.10
N GLU A 112 31.41 -15.90 -11.21
CA GLU A 112 31.51 -17.36 -11.29
C GLU A 112 32.51 -17.88 -10.25
N PRO A 113 32.27 -19.07 -9.66
CA PRO A 113 33.16 -19.66 -8.65
C PRO A 113 34.62 -19.76 -9.09
N THR A 114 34.86 -20.09 -10.36
CA THR A 114 36.20 -20.21 -10.98
C THR A 114 36.94 -18.87 -11.09
N LYS A 115 36.21 -17.74 -11.14
CA LYS A 115 36.79 -16.38 -11.13
C LYS A 115 36.99 -15.87 -9.70
N LYS A 116 36.25 -16.41 -8.73
CA LYS A 116 36.25 -16.00 -7.33
C LYS A 116 37.29 -16.74 -6.48
N TYR A 117 37.49 -18.03 -6.73
CA TYR A 117 38.41 -18.87 -5.99
C TYR A 117 39.40 -19.57 -6.92
N THR A 118 40.59 -19.89 -6.42
CA THR A 118 41.64 -20.54 -7.21
C THR A 118 41.39 -22.04 -7.40
N HIS A 119 40.71 -22.68 -6.45
CA HIS A 119 40.39 -24.10 -6.43
C HIS A 119 38.97 -24.30 -5.88
N ALA A 120 38.39 -25.46 -6.16
CA ALA A 120 37.09 -25.84 -5.62
C ALA A 120 37.18 -25.93 -4.09
N MET A 121 36.22 -25.32 -3.40
CA MET A 121 36.18 -25.31 -1.93
C MET A 121 35.34 -26.47 -1.37
N THR A 122 34.48 -27.08 -2.19
CA THR A 122 33.60 -28.18 -1.81
C THR A 122 33.62 -29.28 -2.85
N GLU A 123 33.42 -30.53 -2.42
CA GLU A 123 33.35 -31.72 -3.29
C GLU A 123 32.36 -31.54 -4.46
N SER A 124 31.21 -30.93 -4.18
CA SER A 124 30.20 -30.65 -5.21
C SER A 124 30.66 -29.66 -6.27
N GLN A 125 31.56 -28.73 -5.92
CA GLN A 125 32.13 -27.78 -6.86
C GLN A 125 33.18 -28.43 -7.75
N GLU A 126 33.83 -29.52 -7.32
CA GLU A 126 34.84 -30.23 -8.12
C GLU A 126 34.27 -30.77 -9.42
N ILE A 127 33.05 -31.31 -9.39
CA ILE A 127 32.37 -31.95 -10.53
C ILE A 127 32.13 -30.95 -11.69
N GLY A 128 32.04 -29.66 -11.39
CA GLY A 128 31.81 -28.59 -12.38
C GLY A 128 32.92 -27.56 -12.48
N TRP A 129 34.06 -27.77 -11.80
CA TRP A 129 35.12 -26.76 -11.69
C TRP A 129 35.77 -26.45 -13.04
N ILE A 130 36.01 -27.50 -13.83
CA ILE A 130 36.53 -27.41 -15.20
C ILE A 130 35.39 -27.81 -16.15
N SER A 131 34.61 -26.82 -16.57
CA SER A 131 33.46 -27.03 -17.46
C SER A 131 33.82 -27.09 -18.95
N THR A 132 35.02 -26.64 -19.31
CA THR A 132 35.54 -26.70 -20.68
C THR A 132 35.83 -28.16 -21.06
N PRO A 133 35.19 -28.72 -22.09
CA PRO A 133 35.44 -30.10 -22.48
C PRO A 133 36.87 -30.24 -23.02
N LEU A 134 37.55 -31.34 -22.67
CA LEU A 134 38.89 -31.64 -23.18
C LEU A 134 38.94 -31.80 -24.71
N ILE A 135 37.82 -32.25 -25.29
CA ILE A 135 37.65 -32.42 -26.73
C ILE A 135 36.62 -31.40 -27.20
N VAL A 136 37.01 -30.55 -28.15
CA VAL A 136 36.08 -29.61 -28.79
C VAL A 136 35.02 -30.43 -29.52
N SER A 137 33.79 -30.37 -29.00
CA SER A 137 32.67 -31.11 -29.58
C SER A 137 32.12 -30.30 -30.76
N ASP A 138 32.53 -30.64 -31.98
CA ASP A 138 31.93 -30.05 -33.18
C ASP A 138 30.53 -30.63 -33.39
N ARG A 139 29.51 -29.84 -33.04
CA ARG A 139 28.10 -30.20 -33.26
C ARG A 139 27.65 -30.00 -34.70
N ALA A 140 28.45 -29.38 -35.56
CA ALA A 140 28.14 -29.22 -36.98
C ALA A 140 28.47 -30.50 -37.79
N ASP A 141 29.38 -31.34 -37.30
CA ASP A 141 29.74 -32.59 -37.97
C ASP A 141 28.57 -33.59 -37.95
N ARG A 142 27.91 -33.74 -39.10
CA ARG A 142 26.81 -34.68 -39.32
C ARG A 142 27.23 -36.16 -39.24
N ARG A 143 28.53 -36.46 -39.24
CA ARG A 143 29.04 -37.84 -39.12
C ARG A 143 29.01 -38.33 -37.68
N LEU A 144 29.17 -37.43 -36.71
CA LEU A 144 29.29 -37.76 -35.29
C LEU A 144 28.10 -37.25 -34.47
N ASN A 145 27.43 -36.19 -34.90
CA ASN A 145 26.31 -35.60 -34.19
C ASN A 145 24.96 -35.98 -34.80
N PHE A 146 24.24 -36.90 -34.13
CA PHE A 146 22.88 -37.32 -34.49
C PHE A 146 21.88 -36.94 -33.37
N PRO A 147 21.58 -35.64 -33.19
CA PRO A 147 20.64 -35.23 -32.17
C PRO A 147 19.23 -35.72 -32.54
N ARG A 148 18.47 -36.20 -31.55
CA ARG A 148 17.05 -36.52 -31.76
C ARG A 148 16.31 -35.22 -32.09
N GLN A 149 15.61 -35.22 -33.22
CA GLN A 149 14.78 -34.10 -33.66
C GLN A 149 13.32 -34.53 -33.65
N ASN A 150 12.45 -33.66 -33.13
CA ASN A 150 11.02 -33.94 -33.12
C ASN A 150 10.44 -33.76 -34.53
N SER A 151 9.81 -34.80 -35.05
CA SER A 151 9.04 -34.73 -36.29
C SER A 151 7.76 -33.91 -36.09
N GLU A 152 7.14 -33.46 -37.18
CA GLU A 152 5.85 -32.77 -37.14
C GLU A 152 4.77 -33.62 -36.46
N ILE A 153 4.78 -34.94 -36.71
CA ILE A 153 3.87 -35.90 -36.09
C ILE A 153 4.09 -35.96 -34.58
N THR A 154 5.35 -36.05 -34.14
CA THR A 154 5.68 -36.07 -32.70
C THR A 154 5.25 -34.78 -32.02
N LYS A 155 5.49 -33.61 -32.63
CA LYS A 155 5.05 -32.30 -32.11
C LYS A 155 3.53 -32.20 -32.03
N TYR A 156 2.81 -32.68 -33.05
CA TYR A 156 1.36 -32.69 -33.08
C TYR A 156 0.78 -33.57 -31.96
N MET A 157 1.30 -34.80 -31.81
CA MET A 157 0.85 -35.72 -30.77
C MET A 157 1.17 -35.18 -29.37
N ASP A 158 2.33 -34.58 -29.17
CA ASP A 158 2.71 -33.91 -27.92
C ASP A 158 1.76 -32.75 -27.56
N ALA A 159 1.29 -31.99 -28.55
CA ALA A 159 0.31 -30.91 -28.35
C ALA A 159 -1.09 -31.46 -28.06
N ALA A 160 -1.52 -32.49 -28.80
CA ALA A 160 -2.79 -33.16 -28.59
C ALA A 160 -2.89 -33.79 -27.19
N TRP A 161 -1.80 -34.40 -26.70
CA TRP A 161 -1.72 -34.94 -25.35
C TRP A 161 -1.82 -33.87 -24.27
N ARG A 162 -1.11 -32.74 -24.40
CA ARG A 162 -1.21 -31.62 -23.46
C ARG A 162 -2.63 -31.05 -23.38
N LEU A 163 -3.31 -30.92 -24.52
CA LEU A 163 -4.70 -30.45 -24.56
C LEU A 163 -5.63 -31.43 -23.83
N LYS A 164 -5.45 -32.74 -24.08
CA LYS A 164 -6.22 -33.78 -23.40
C LYS A 164 -6.04 -33.71 -21.87
N GLU A 165 -4.82 -33.58 -21.37
CA GLU A 165 -4.54 -33.44 -19.93
C GLU A 165 -5.20 -32.20 -19.32
N GLN A 166 -5.14 -31.05 -20.00
CA GLN A 166 -5.83 -29.83 -19.55
C GLN A 166 -7.34 -30.03 -19.44
N THR A 167 -7.96 -30.65 -20.47
CA THR A 167 -9.40 -30.92 -20.45
C THR A 167 -9.82 -31.90 -19.36
N GLN A 168 -8.98 -32.88 -19.01
CA GLN A 168 -9.26 -33.86 -17.95
C GLN A 168 -9.05 -33.30 -16.55
N ASN A 169 -8.10 -32.37 -16.35
CA ASN A 169 -7.84 -31.76 -15.04
C ASN A 169 -8.84 -30.63 -14.68
N LEU A 170 -9.62 -30.16 -15.66
CA LEU A 170 -10.65 -29.12 -15.49
C LEU A 170 -12.07 -29.69 -15.31
N GLY A 171 -12.26 -31.01 -15.46
CA GLY A 171 -13.53 -31.71 -15.26
C GLY A 171 -13.56 -32.47 -13.95
#